data_AF-A0A5J5EUD1-F1
#
_entry.id   AF-A0A5J5EUD1-F1
#
_cell.length_a   1.000
_cell.length_b   1.000
_cell.length_c   1.000
_cell.angle_alpha   90.00
_cell.angle_beta   90.00
_cell.angle_gamma   90.00
#
_symmetry.space_group_name_H-M   'P 1'
#
loop_
_entity.id
_entity.type
_entity.pdbx_description
1 polymer ?
#
loop_
_entity_poly.entity_id
_entity_poly.type
_entity_poly.pdbx_seq_one_letter_code
_entity_poly.pdbx_strand_id
1 'polypeptide(L)'
;MELFGHERAWFSIVFTDLMLQIYDKFHRKLFWNRTRLTPEVFTRCYTAVHENGEPSGQIWSFIDGTIKAICRPGKTTAPQRMFYSGFKKKNMAYTVVTPAGLTMSIAGPWEGSKND
;
A
#
# COMPACT_ATOMS: atom_id res chain seq x y z
N MET A 1 37.47 -1.80 -2.70
CA MET A 1 36.74 -1.80 -1.41
C MET A 1 35.38 -2.42 -1.69
N GLU A 2 35.15 -3.67 -1.30
CA GLU A 2 33.78 -4.19 -1.24
C GLU A 2 33.11 -3.45 -0.09
N LEU A 3 32.06 -2.68 -0.40
CA LEU A 3 31.38 -1.71 0.48
C LEU A 3 30.93 -2.31 1.84
N PHE A 4 30.93 -3.64 1.95
CA PHE A 4 30.41 -4.39 3.09
C PHE A 4 31.20 -5.67 3.42
N GLY A 5 32.36 -5.92 2.82
CA GLY A 5 33.24 -7.06 3.18
C GLY A 5 32.68 -8.47 2.92
N HIS A 6 31.67 -8.61 2.04
CA HIS A 6 31.11 -9.89 1.64
C HIS A 6 31.02 -9.99 0.11
N GLU A 7 31.13 -11.23 -0.39
CA GLU A 7 31.00 -11.53 -1.81
C GLU A 7 29.60 -11.18 -2.34
N ARG A 8 29.52 -10.79 -3.62
CA ARG A 8 28.24 -10.45 -4.29
C ARG A 8 27.18 -11.55 -4.18
N ALA A 9 27.59 -12.82 -4.23
CA ALA A 9 26.68 -13.95 -4.12
C ALA A 9 25.96 -13.97 -2.75
N TRP A 10 26.67 -13.62 -1.68
CA TRP A 10 26.11 -13.54 -0.34
C TRP A 10 25.02 -12.46 -0.25
N PHE A 11 25.25 -11.28 -0.82
CA PHE A 11 24.23 -10.23 -0.90
C PHE A 11 22.99 -10.66 -1.68
N SER A 12 23.18 -11.38 -2.78
CA SER A 12 22.07 -11.90 -3.55
C SER A 12 21.23 -12.87 -2.72
N ILE A 13 21.85 -13.76 -1.94
CA ILE A 13 21.15 -14.70 -1.06
C ILE A 13 20.36 -13.94 0.01
N VAL A 14 20.99 -13.00 0.71
CA VAL A 14 20.33 -12.21 1.76
C VAL A 14 19.17 -11.39 1.21
N PHE A 15 19.36 -10.74 0.06
CA PHE A 15 18.31 -9.97 -0.60
C PHE A 15 17.15 -10.86 -1.03
N THR A 16 17.43 -11.97 -1.69
CA THR A 16 16.39 -12.91 -2.14
C THR A 16 15.63 -13.49 -0.95
N ASP A 17 16.31 -13.90 0.11
CA ASP A 17 15.66 -14.43 1.32
C ASP A 17 14.75 -13.39 1.98
N LEU A 18 15.23 -12.15 2.13
CA LEU A 18 14.43 -11.04 2.63
C LEU A 18 13.19 -10.79 1.77
N MET A 19 13.35 -10.80 0.45
CA MET A 19 12.24 -10.62 -0.50
C MET A 19 11.21 -11.75 -0.40
N LEU A 20 11.65 -12.99 -0.25
CA LEU A 20 10.77 -14.14 -0.04
C LEU A 20 10.02 -14.03 1.29
N GLN A 21 10.68 -13.64 2.37
CA GLN A 21 10.03 -13.43 3.67
C GLN A 21 8.97 -12.32 3.61
N ILE A 22 9.28 -11.20 2.93
CA ILE A 22 8.31 -10.12 2.70
C ILE A 22 7.15 -10.63 1.85
N TYR A 23 7.43 -11.36 0.78
CA TYR A 23 6.39 -11.92 -0.08
C TYR A 23 5.48 -12.88 0.71
N ASP A 24 6.01 -13.88 1.39
CA ASP A 24 5.21 -14.83 2.15
C ASP A 24 4.33 -14.13 3.19
N LYS A 25 4.89 -13.14 3.89
CA LYS A 25 4.17 -12.42 4.95
C LYS A 25 3.15 -11.41 4.45
N PHE A 26 3.40 -10.79 3.29
CA PHE A 26 2.63 -9.63 2.84
C PHE A 26 1.99 -9.79 1.46
N HIS A 27 2.23 -10.85 0.67
CA HIS A 27 1.69 -10.96 -0.71
C HIS A 27 0.18 -10.83 -0.78
N ARG A 28 -0.56 -11.39 0.19
CA ARG A 28 -2.03 -11.24 0.27
C ARG A 28 -2.46 -9.82 0.64
N LYS A 29 -1.62 -9.08 1.37
CA LYS A 29 -1.84 -7.68 1.78
C LYS A 29 -1.38 -6.67 0.73
N LEU A 30 -0.44 -7.08 -0.13
CA LEU A 30 0.07 -6.36 -1.29
C LEU A 30 -0.71 -6.74 -2.56
N PHE A 31 -1.99 -7.11 -2.42
CA PHE A 31 -2.79 -7.54 -3.55
C PHE A 31 -2.85 -6.41 -4.60
N TRP A 32 -2.12 -6.62 -5.69
CA TRP A 32 -2.06 -5.67 -6.77
C TRP A 32 -3.33 -5.75 -7.60
N ASN A 33 -4.14 -4.70 -7.53
CA ASN A 33 -5.37 -4.60 -8.31
C ASN A 33 -5.05 -4.33 -9.79
N ARG A 34 -4.70 -5.37 -10.56
CA ARG A 34 -4.29 -5.26 -11.97
C ARG A 34 -5.29 -4.54 -12.89
N THR A 35 -6.58 -4.47 -12.52
CA THR A 35 -7.60 -3.80 -13.33
C THR A 35 -7.70 -2.30 -13.04
N ARG A 36 -7.28 -1.84 -11.86
CA ARG A 36 -7.33 -0.41 -11.47
C ARG A 36 -5.96 0.24 -11.33
N LEU A 37 -4.92 -0.56 -11.11
CA LEU A 37 -3.51 -0.17 -10.99
C LEU A 37 -2.78 -0.53 -12.28
N THR A 38 -3.21 0.06 -13.40
CA THR A 38 -2.56 -0.11 -14.71
C THR A 38 -1.38 0.86 -14.86
N PRO A 39 -0.37 0.55 -15.70
CA PRO A 39 0.75 1.45 -15.96
C PRO A 39 0.29 2.86 -16.36
N GLU A 40 -0.76 2.98 -17.16
CA GLU A 40 -1.33 4.27 -17.59
C GLU A 40 -1.85 5.11 -16.41
N VAL A 41 -2.49 4.47 -15.42
CA VAL A 41 -2.93 5.14 -14.19
C VAL A 41 -1.73 5.65 -13.41
N PHE A 42 -0.66 4.84 -13.29
CA PHE A 42 0.57 5.29 -12.62
C PHE A 42 1.23 6.46 -13.33
N THR A 43 1.34 6.41 -14.66
CA THR A 43 1.91 7.52 -15.44
C THR A 43 1.11 8.79 -15.22
N ARG A 44 -0.23 8.72 -15.26
CA ARG A 44 -1.08 9.88 -14.94
C ARG A 44 -0.88 10.41 -13.54
N CYS A 45 -0.83 9.52 -12.55
CA CYS A 45 -0.65 9.91 -11.15
C CYS A 45 0.72 10.57 -10.93
N TYR A 46 1.76 9.96 -11.51
CA TYR A 46 3.13 10.48 -11.52
C TYR A 46 3.21 11.87 -12.13
N THR A 47 2.70 12.05 -13.36
CA THR A 47 2.73 13.35 -14.05
C THR A 47 2.04 14.42 -13.21
N ALA A 48 0.86 14.13 -12.68
CA ALA A 48 0.12 15.09 -11.85
C ALA A 48 0.88 15.45 -10.57
N VAL A 49 1.53 14.50 -9.91
CA VAL A 49 2.32 14.75 -8.69
C VAL A 49 3.59 15.55 -9.01
N HIS A 50 4.30 15.20 -10.08
CA HIS A 50 5.49 15.91 -10.54
C HIS A 50 5.17 17.35 -10.98
N GLU A 51 4.08 17.57 -11.72
CA GLU A 51 3.61 18.92 -12.09
C GLU A 51 3.25 19.78 -10.87
N ASN A 52 2.87 19.16 -9.75
CA ASN A 52 2.61 19.85 -8.48
C ASN A 52 3.87 20.05 -7.63
N GLY A 53 5.06 19.90 -8.21
CA GLY A 53 6.33 20.27 -7.55
C GLY A 53 6.97 19.14 -6.75
N GLU A 54 6.62 17.88 -7.01
CA GLU A 54 7.34 16.74 -6.46
C GLU A 54 8.71 16.59 -7.15
N PRO A 55 9.83 16.75 -6.43
CA PRO A 55 11.14 16.93 -7.05
C PRO A 55 11.94 15.62 -7.26
N SER A 56 11.53 14.50 -6.66
CA SER A 56 12.30 13.25 -6.72
C SER A 56 12.04 12.44 -7.99
N GLY A 57 10.89 12.60 -8.63
CA GLY A 57 10.51 11.79 -9.78
C GLY A 57 10.25 10.32 -9.39
N GLN A 58 10.03 10.04 -8.11
CA GLN A 58 9.82 8.68 -7.58
C GLN A 58 8.48 8.53 -6.86
N ILE A 59 7.76 9.62 -6.64
CA ILE A 59 6.50 9.61 -5.90
C ILE A 59 5.35 9.71 -6.89
N TRP A 60 4.42 8.76 -6.81
CA TRP A 60 3.23 8.72 -7.67
C TRP A 60 1.94 8.99 -6.90
N SER A 61 1.97 8.97 -5.56
CA SER A 61 0.81 9.27 -4.71
C SER A 61 1.24 9.52 -3.26
N PHE A 62 0.35 10.13 -2.48
CA PHE A 62 0.56 10.42 -1.06
C PHE A 62 -0.46 9.68 -0.19
N ILE A 63 0.01 9.16 0.95
CA ILE A 63 -0.88 8.63 1.98
C ILE A 63 -1.57 9.83 2.61
N ASP A 64 -2.80 10.07 2.17
CA ASP A 64 -3.70 10.97 2.87
C ASP A 64 -4.16 10.22 4.13
N GLY A 65 -3.67 10.62 5.30
CA GLY A 65 -4.01 10.03 6.60
C GLY A 65 -5.51 10.05 6.92
N THR A 66 -6.33 10.59 6.03
CA THR A 66 -7.77 10.53 6.04
C THR A 66 -8.29 9.10 6.01
N ILE A 67 -8.82 8.68 7.16
CA ILE A 67 -9.59 7.46 7.32
C ILE A 67 -10.98 7.67 6.69
N LYS A 68 -11.31 6.94 5.61
CA LYS A 68 -12.62 7.03 4.95
C LYS A 68 -13.59 5.97 5.47
N ALA A 69 -14.84 6.37 5.67
CA ALA A 69 -15.92 5.45 6.00
C ALA A 69 -16.26 4.59 4.76
N ILE A 70 -16.49 3.29 4.99
CA ILE A 70 -16.88 2.34 3.95
C ILE A 70 -18.14 1.57 4.36
N CYS A 71 -18.83 1.00 3.39
CA CYS A 71 -19.88 0.03 3.65
C CYS A 71 -19.32 -1.20 4.40
N ARG A 72 -20.19 -1.92 5.12
CA ARG A 72 -19.80 -3.17 5.77
C ARG A 72 -19.30 -4.16 4.72
N PRO A 73 -18.05 -4.65 4.80
CA PRO A 73 -17.56 -5.63 3.84
C PRO A 73 -18.37 -6.92 3.95
N GLY A 74 -18.66 -7.53 2.80
CA GLY A 74 -19.32 -8.83 2.72
C GLY A 74 -18.43 -9.93 3.29
N LYS A 75 -19.03 -10.99 3.83
CA LYS A 75 -18.30 -12.12 4.45
C LYS A 75 -17.30 -12.79 3.51
N THR A 76 -17.59 -12.79 2.20
CA THR A 76 -16.74 -13.35 1.14
C THR A 76 -15.65 -12.40 0.67
N THR A 77 -15.79 -11.09 0.93
CA THR A 77 -14.83 -10.07 0.51
C THR A 77 -13.72 -9.90 1.53
N ALA A 78 -14.08 -9.63 2.78
CA ALA A 78 -13.13 -9.47 3.88
C ALA A 78 -13.83 -9.53 5.25
N PRO A 79 -13.14 -9.98 6.30
CA PRO A 79 -13.70 -9.97 7.65
C PRO A 79 -13.85 -8.55 8.18
N GLN A 80 -15.07 -8.21 8.60
CA GLN A 80 -15.45 -6.88 9.08
C GLN A 80 -14.55 -6.31 10.19
N ARG A 81 -14.03 -7.17 11.08
CA ARG A 81 -13.14 -6.76 12.18
C ARG A 81 -11.89 -6.00 11.73
N MET A 82 -11.46 -6.20 10.48
CA MET A 82 -10.30 -5.51 9.93
C MET A 82 -10.61 -4.07 9.48
N PHE A 83 -11.88 -3.67 9.44
CA PHE A 83 -12.28 -2.32 9.03
C PHE A 83 -13.13 -1.61 10.08
N TYR A 84 -13.76 -2.35 10.99
CA TYR A 84 -14.61 -1.73 12.01
C TYR A 84 -13.77 -1.00 13.07
N SER A 85 -14.04 0.29 13.25
CA SER A 85 -13.51 1.07 14.36
C SER A 85 -14.49 1.10 15.51
N GLY A 86 -14.06 0.64 16.68
CA GLY A 86 -14.84 0.76 17.92
C GLY A 86 -15.07 2.23 18.29
N PHE A 87 -14.03 3.07 18.19
CA PHE A 87 -14.09 4.50 18.52
C PHE A 87 -15.12 5.27 17.67
N LYS A 88 -15.09 5.09 16.35
CA LYS A 88 -16.02 5.80 15.44
C LYS A 88 -17.32 5.04 15.17
N LYS A 89 -17.49 3.83 15.72
CA LYS A 89 -18.65 2.92 15.51
C LYS A 89 -19.03 2.70 14.04
N LYS A 90 -18.05 2.71 13.13
CA LYS A 90 -18.25 2.55 11.68
C LYS A 90 -17.12 1.77 11.03
N ASN A 91 -17.38 1.19 9.86
CA ASN A 91 -16.33 0.55 9.06
C ASN A 91 -15.54 1.62 8.32
N MET A 92 -14.22 1.50 8.36
CA MET A 92 -13.28 2.50 7.85
C MET A 92 -12.06 1.86 7.21
N ALA A 93 -11.46 2.55 6.23
CA ALA A 93 -10.25 2.13 5.56
C ALA A 93 -9.25 3.29 5.45
N TYR A 94 -7.96 2.95 5.55
CA TYR A 94 -6.86 3.83 5.16
C TYR A 94 -6.70 3.79 3.65
N THR A 95 -6.55 4.97 3.07
CA THR A 95 -6.60 5.12 1.64
C THR A 95 -5.64 6.17 1.15
N VAL A 96 -5.08 5.93 -0.01
CA VAL A 96 -4.27 6.85 -0.77
C VAL A 96 -5.16 7.53 -1.80
N VAL A 97 -5.03 8.84 -1.92
CA VAL A 97 -5.75 9.62 -2.93
C VAL A 97 -4.93 9.58 -4.21
N THR A 98 -5.55 9.09 -5.29
CA THR A 98 -4.99 9.26 -6.63
C THR A 98 -5.46 10.59 -7.22
N PRO A 99 -4.66 11.24 -8.09
CA PRO A 99 -5.06 12.45 -8.81
C PRO A 99 -6.36 12.34 -9.61
N ALA A 100 -6.81 11.12 -9.95
CA ALA A 100 -8.11 10.86 -10.57
C ALA A 100 -9.31 10.99 -9.60
N GLY A 101 -9.09 11.40 -8.34
CA GLY A 101 -10.12 11.46 -7.29
C GLY A 101 -10.51 10.08 -6.73
N LEU A 102 -9.94 9.00 -7.28
CA LEU A 102 -10.15 7.65 -6.79
C LEU A 102 -9.33 7.42 -5.53
N THR A 103 -9.97 6.75 -4.59
CA THR A 103 -9.41 6.43 -3.30
C THR A 103 -8.99 4.96 -3.30
N MET A 104 -7.70 4.69 -3.10
CA MET A 104 -7.12 3.36 -3.26
C MET A 104 -6.52 2.86 -1.95
N SER A 105 -6.74 1.59 -1.60
CA SER A 105 -6.04 0.97 -0.48
C SER A 105 -4.80 0.26 -1.03
N ILE A 106 -3.61 0.71 -0.61
CA ILE A 106 -2.32 0.17 -1.07
C ILE A 106 -1.76 -0.87 -0.08
N ALA A 107 -2.18 -0.81 1.19
CA ALA A 107 -1.77 -1.75 2.22
C ALA A 107 -2.84 -1.94 3.29
N GLY A 108 -2.96 -3.16 3.79
CA GLY A 108 -3.98 -3.56 4.76
C GLY A 108 -5.10 -4.37 4.11
N PRO A 109 -6.07 -4.88 4.88
CA PRO A 109 -6.60 -4.23 6.08
C PRO A 109 -5.93 -4.64 7.40
N TRP A 110 -5.85 -3.70 8.33
CA TRP A 110 -5.27 -3.84 9.67
C TRP A 110 -6.38 -3.76 10.69
N GLU A 111 -6.35 -4.57 11.75
CA GLU A 111 -7.40 -4.52 12.78
C GLU A 111 -7.54 -3.10 13.34
N GLY A 112 -8.71 -2.50 13.12
CA GLY A 112 -9.01 -1.13 13.54
C GLY A 112 -9.01 -0.92 15.06
N SER A 113 -8.88 -2.00 15.84
CA SER A 113 -8.76 -1.99 17.30
C SER A 113 -7.32 -1.86 17.81
N LYS A 114 -6.30 -1.92 16.94
CA LYS A 114 -4.88 -1.91 17.34
C LYS A 114 -4.14 -0.58 17.07
N ASN A 115 -4.85 0.43 16.58
CA ASN A 115 -4.30 1.77 16.32
C ASN A 115 -4.62 2.75 17.46
N ASP A 116 -4.72 2.24 18.70
CA ASP A 116 -4.80 3.03 19.94
C ASP A 116 -3.51 2.80 20.73
#